data_AF-E1Z814-F1
#
_entry.id   AF-E1Z814-F1
#
_cell.length_a   1.000
_cell.length_b   1.000
_cell.length_c   1.000
_cell.angle_alpha   90.00
_cell.angle_beta   90.00
_cell.angle_gamma   90.00
#
_symmetry.space_group_name_H-M   'P 1'
#
loop_
_entity.id
_entity.type
_entity.pdbx_description
1 polymer ?
#
loop_
_entity_poly.entity_id
_entity_poly.type
_entity_poly.pdbx_seq_one_letter_code
_entity_poly.pdbx_strand_id
1 'polypeptide(L)'
;MVQLRALFFALLLSCALRGSSASGRRLAGLFDWFGEDQEQPVAATDPSYVRPIQTYNPMTATTAYALQYVLSGQSGKVPNQTVQLTNGAVQLFSPWEGDLVLVFSTSSGAKAEAATGGKRVPFLQPFVYTAEGPAPVVDAFSSLLSPTGATKGEGPLADAVGAVSGGRELHRIVCTGADPGGAELAALCGPWAALRYPTANADVITFGDSWSPAYNPPFSWAFQQLVTLHYLWPFDLAAIQPNATAADPLLAMAEAVNPFINAETVAQAVAVPSLPSWVPKAYEGWDPEDALGELGPAVNLPEEYQLPESECPPILCKTREALALSCLGFGKDADYGTDVFEDMPHIMMKDPETDGDAVVAWNESSATLYLLFKYTEESEDWLIDAQATQSEDFTTAIAPFSQAPPGDRLSDVVPDVEVHSGFWRQFSSLAVTPVEEGAKSCLLGVPMSALLDAVCNLTGGTTPLRVVSSGFSLGAALSELGGVWAAQLWPGADVTVANQGGPIVGDENFVILAQATFGRAYKYVYRLDEVPSIPPLPDYHQSRSSIWIVEDADGNTNVMLQLLNATRVVVPAWVFNATVAK
;
A
#
# COMPACT_ATOMS: atom_id res chain seq x y z
N MET A 1 -13.48 19.70 27.87
CA MET A 1 -13.04 18.32 27.56
C MET A 1 -14.12 17.44 26.91
N VAL A 2 -15.39 17.86 26.79
CA VAL A 2 -16.48 17.01 26.24
C VAL A 2 -16.85 17.32 24.77
N GLN A 3 -16.35 18.40 24.15
CA GLN A 3 -16.81 18.83 22.81
C GLN A 3 -15.82 18.62 21.65
N LEU A 4 -14.66 17.99 21.87
CA LEU A 4 -13.64 17.76 20.83
C LEU A 4 -13.61 16.33 20.27
N ARG A 5 -14.39 15.41 20.83
CA ARG A 5 -14.49 13.99 20.41
C ARG A 5 -15.38 13.77 19.17
N ALA A 6 -15.92 14.85 18.59
CA ALA A 6 -17.04 14.77 17.65
C ALA A 6 -16.67 14.74 16.17
N LEU A 7 -15.45 15.09 15.72
CA LEU A 7 -15.20 15.36 14.29
C LEU A 7 -14.77 14.13 13.46
N PHE A 8 -13.76 13.38 13.91
CA PHE A 8 -13.41 12.07 13.31
C PHE A 8 -14.55 11.06 13.53
N PHE A 9 -15.20 11.17 14.69
CA PHE A 9 -16.43 10.45 15.01
C PHE A 9 -17.59 10.86 14.10
N ALA A 10 -17.78 12.15 13.81
CA ALA A 10 -18.79 12.58 12.84
C ALA A 10 -18.47 12.09 11.43
N LEU A 11 -17.21 11.86 11.04
CA LEU A 11 -16.90 11.31 9.71
C LEU A 11 -17.37 9.86 9.58
N LEU A 12 -16.89 8.97 10.46
CA LEU A 12 -17.27 7.55 10.43
C LEU A 12 -18.75 7.32 10.80
N LEU A 13 -19.27 8.09 11.77
CA LEU A 13 -20.66 8.01 12.19
C LEU A 13 -21.62 8.69 11.21
N SER A 14 -21.21 9.75 10.48
CA SER A 14 -22.04 10.31 9.39
C SER A 14 -22.17 9.32 8.25
N CYS A 15 -21.12 8.57 7.91
CA CYS A 15 -21.23 7.53 6.91
C CYS A 15 -22.09 6.35 7.39
N ALA A 16 -21.97 5.94 8.66
CA ALA A 16 -22.77 4.83 9.20
C ALA A 16 -24.24 5.18 9.56
N LEU A 17 -24.57 6.42 9.96
CA LEU A 17 -25.90 6.81 10.45
C LEU A 17 -26.77 7.59 9.43
N ARG A 18 -26.27 7.91 8.24
CA ARG A 18 -27.03 8.68 7.22
C ARG A 18 -28.18 7.92 6.54
N GLY A 19 -28.46 6.68 6.92
CA GLY A 19 -29.70 5.97 6.58
C GLY A 19 -30.97 6.49 7.28
N SER A 20 -30.88 7.52 8.15
CA SER A 20 -32.03 8.05 8.88
C SER A 20 -31.92 9.58 9.06
N SER A 21 -32.91 10.31 8.54
CA SER A 21 -32.97 11.77 8.49
C SER A 21 -32.90 12.47 9.86
N ALA A 22 -31.93 13.38 10.08
CA ALA A 22 -32.08 14.54 10.97
C ALA A 22 -31.03 15.65 10.71
N SER A 23 -31.49 16.89 10.87
CA SER A 23 -30.92 18.19 10.46
C SER A 23 -29.56 18.61 11.05
N GLY A 24 -28.74 19.26 10.22
CA GLY A 24 -27.42 19.82 10.55
C GLY A 24 -27.37 21.27 11.06
N ARG A 25 -26.26 21.62 11.71
CA ARG A 25 -25.81 23.00 12.01
C ARG A 25 -24.36 23.16 11.56
N ARG A 26 -24.07 24.34 11.01
CA ARG A 26 -22.82 24.79 10.39
C ARG A 26 -21.61 24.80 11.33
N LEU A 27 -20.45 24.41 10.81
CA LEU A 27 -19.11 24.72 11.32
C LEU A 27 -18.34 25.40 10.18
N ALA A 28 -18.06 26.70 10.32
CA ALA A 28 -17.15 27.44 9.46
C ALA A 28 -16.23 28.24 10.38
N GLY A 29 -14.92 28.04 10.25
CA GLY A 29 -13.92 28.90 10.87
C GLY A 29 -12.78 28.14 11.53
N LEU A 30 -11.80 27.72 10.73
CA LEU A 30 -10.41 27.53 11.12
C LEU A 30 -9.63 27.29 9.82
N PHE A 31 -8.72 28.19 9.46
CA PHE A 31 -7.52 28.02 8.61
C PHE A 31 -7.12 29.39 8.06
N ASP A 32 -6.42 30.16 8.90
CA ASP A 32 -5.77 31.42 8.54
C ASP A 32 -4.35 31.35 9.13
N TRP A 33 -3.53 30.42 8.63
CA TRP A 33 -2.10 30.37 8.95
C TRP A 33 -1.25 29.56 7.95
N PHE A 34 -0.93 30.17 6.81
CA PHE A 34 0.34 29.93 6.10
C PHE A 34 0.83 31.26 5.54
N GLY A 35 2.10 31.59 5.85
CA GLY A 35 2.77 32.75 5.30
C GLY A 35 3.11 32.53 3.82
N GLU A 36 2.98 33.59 3.03
CA GLU A 36 3.46 33.66 1.64
C GLU A 36 4.98 33.43 1.59
N ASP A 37 5.41 32.19 1.36
CA ASP A 37 6.72 31.92 0.80
C ASP A 37 6.60 31.87 -0.73
N GLN A 38 7.41 32.68 -1.41
CA GLN A 38 7.42 32.74 -2.88
C GLN A 38 7.90 31.41 -3.47
N GLU A 39 6.98 30.65 -4.05
CA GLU A 39 7.29 29.50 -4.87
C GLU A 39 8.08 29.94 -6.12
N GLN A 40 9.31 29.44 -6.26
CA GLN A 40 9.97 29.44 -7.55
C GLN A 40 9.36 28.33 -8.41
N PRO A 41 9.04 28.58 -9.69
CA PRO A 41 8.52 27.54 -10.57
C PRO A 41 9.58 26.44 -10.73
N VAL A 42 9.25 25.25 -10.24
CA VAL A 42 10.03 24.03 -10.43
C VAL A 42 10.07 23.75 -11.93
N ALA A 43 11.26 23.60 -12.48
CA ALA A 43 11.43 23.29 -13.89
C ALA A 43 10.76 21.94 -14.19
N ALA A 44 9.84 21.93 -15.15
CA ALA A 44 9.18 20.71 -15.62
C ALA A 44 10.23 19.62 -15.92
N THR A 45 10.15 18.52 -15.18
CA THR A 45 10.96 17.33 -15.40
C THR A 45 10.66 16.77 -16.80
N ASP A 46 11.70 16.28 -17.48
CA ASP A 46 11.65 15.85 -18.87
C ASP A 46 10.57 14.75 -19.07
N PRO A 47 9.49 14.99 -19.84
CA PRO A 47 8.39 14.04 -20.03
C PRO A 47 8.79 12.78 -20.82
N SER A 48 10.03 12.68 -21.30
CA SER A 48 10.52 11.53 -22.06
C SER A 48 10.84 10.27 -21.22
N TYR A 49 10.89 10.36 -19.89
CA TYR A 49 11.30 9.25 -19.03
C TYR A 49 10.19 8.29 -18.58
N VAL A 50 8.93 8.51 -18.97
CA VAL A 50 7.74 7.83 -18.40
C VAL A 50 7.33 6.52 -19.11
N ARG A 51 7.97 6.08 -20.22
CA ARG A 51 7.28 5.18 -21.18
C ARG A 51 7.77 3.76 -21.50
N PRO A 52 8.82 3.11 -20.94
CA PRO A 52 9.22 1.81 -21.49
C PRO A 52 8.43 0.58 -21.01
N ILE A 53 7.98 0.52 -19.74
CA ILE A 53 7.49 -0.75 -19.18
C ILE A 53 5.96 -0.90 -19.15
N GLN A 54 5.21 0.00 -19.79
CA GLN A 54 3.75 -0.18 -19.92
C GLN A 54 3.37 -1.45 -20.70
N THR A 55 4.34 -2.09 -21.36
CA THR A 55 4.13 -3.39 -22.02
C THR A 55 4.17 -4.58 -21.07
N TYR A 56 4.62 -4.43 -19.82
CA TYR A 56 4.68 -5.53 -18.87
C TYR A 56 3.66 -5.39 -17.74
N ASN A 57 3.34 -6.51 -17.09
CA ASN A 57 2.54 -6.48 -15.87
C ASN A 57 3.26 -5.76 -14.71
N PRO A 58 2.52 -5.36 -13.66
CA PRO A 58 3.04 -4.55 -12.55
C PRO A 58 4.14 -5.26 -11.76
N MET A 59 4.06 -6.59 -11.62
CA MET A 59 5.05 -7.40 -10.89
C MET A 59 6.39 -7.39 -11.62
N THR A 60 6.37 -7.64 -12.93
CA THR A 60 7.56 -7.58 -13.78
C THR A 60 8.15 -6.17 -13.81
N ALA A 61 7.32 -5.15 -14.01
CA ALA A 61 7.75 -3.77 -14.06
C ALA A 61 8.41 -3.29 -12.76
N THR A 62 7.76 -3.53 -11.63
CA THR A 62 8.24 -3.14 -10.31
C THR A 62 9.51 -3.90 -9.93
N THR A 63 9.60 -5.18 -10.29
CA THR A 63 10.81 -5.98 -10.05
C THR A 63 11.97 -5.52 -10.93
N ALA A 64 11.72 -5.25 -12.22
CA ALA A 64 12.71 -4.72 -13.15
C ALA A 64 13.26 -3.36 -12.68
N TYR A 65 12.40 -2.51 -12.13
CA TYR A 65 12.77 -1.23 -11.54
C TYR A 65 13.74 -1.40 -10.37
N ALA A 66 13.41 -2.23 -9.37
CA ALA A 66 14.33 -2.49 -8.26
C ALA A 66 15.66 -3.13 -8.72
N LEU A 67 15.58 -4.10 -9.62
CA LEU A 67 16.72 -4.80 -10.19
C LEU A 67 17.68 -3.85 -10.93
N GLN A 68 17.13 -2.86 -11.66
CA GLN A 68 17.93 -1.86 -12.34
C GLN A 68 18.87 -1.15 -11.35
N TYR A 69 18.40 -0.78 -10.16
CA TYR A 69 19.22 -0.08 -9.18
C TYR A 69 20.25 -0.99 -8.53
N VAL A 70 19.86 -2.22 -8.18
CA VAL A 70 20.77 -3.26 -7.68
C VAL A 70 21.95 -3.48 -8.63
N LEU A 71 21.68 -3.63 -9.93
CA LEU A 71 22.73 -3.83 -10.93
C LEU A 71 23.44 -2.52 -11.30
N SER A 72 22.77 -1.36 -11.16
CA SER A 72 23.38 -0.08 -11.51
C SER A 72 24.54 0.31 -10.60
N GLY A 73 24.47 -0.08 -9.32
CA GLY A 73 25.57 0.04 -8.36
C GLY A 73 26.82 -0.73 -8.80
N GLN A 74 26.65 -1.74 -9.66
CA GLN A 74 27.76 -2.45 -10.31
C GLN A 74 28.19 -1.79 -11.63
N SER A 75 27.28 -1.11 -12.34
CA SER A 75 27.51 -0.52 -13.67
C SER A 75 28.09 0.91 -13.70
N GLY A 76 28.29 1.53 -12.54
CA GLY A 76 28.89 2.87 -12.44
C GLY A 76 27.92 4.06 -12.55
N LYS A 77 26.60 3.84 -12.44
CA LYS A 77 25.70 4.97 -12.11
C LYS A 77 26.10 5.49 -10.73
N VAL A 78 26.30 6.81 -10.64
CA VAL A 78 26.71 7.44 -9.38
C VAL A 78 25.47 7.57 -8.48
N PRO A 79 25.44 6.94 -7.30
CA PRO A 79 24.34 7.13 -6.36
C PRO A 79 24.29 8.59 -5.92
N ASN A 80 23.08 9.10 -5.63
CA ASN A 80 22.92 10.45 -5.10
C ASN A 80 23.67 10.58 -3.76
N GLN A 81 23.65 9.52 -2.95
CA GLN A 81 24.36 9.45 -1.69
C GLN A 81 24.73 8.00 -1.34
N THR A 82 25.82 7.83 -0.62
CA THR A 82 26.24 6.53 -0.07
C THR A 82 26.46 6.66 1.43
N VAL A 83 25.79 5.81 2.21
CA VAL A 83 26.01 5.68 3.66
C VAL A 83 26.80 4.41 3.91
N GLN A 84 27.95 4.52 4.57
CA GLN A 84 28.82 3.39 4.86
C GLN A 84 28.31 2.61 6.08
N LEU A 85 28.29 1.28 5.96
CA LEU A 85 28.08 0.35 7.07
C LEU A 85 29.43 -0.22 7.50
N THR A 86 29.48 -0.80 8.71
CA THR A 86 30.69 -1.51 9.18
C THR A 86 31.17 -2.57 8.19
N ASN A 87 30.23 -3.27 7.53
CA ASN A 87 30.51 -4.35 6.57
C ASN A 87 29.68 -4.22 5.28
N GLY A 88 29.52 -3.01 4.75
CA GLY A 88 28.67 -2.79 3.59
C GLY A 88 28.42 -1.33 3.28
N ALA A 89 27.41 -1.07 2.46
CA ALA A 89 26.94 0.28 2.20
C ALA A 89 25.45 0.29 1.84
N VAL A 90 24.81 1.44 2.06
CA VAL A 90 23.50 1.78 1.52
C VAL A 90 23.70 2.84 0.44
N GLN A 91 23.28 2.54 -0.78
CA GLN A 91 23.27 3.49 -1.89
C GLN A 91 21.86 4.04 -2.06
N LEU A 92 21.74 5.36 -2.15
CA LEU A 92 20.48 6.07 -2.30
C LEU A 92 20.37 6.59 -3.73
N PHE A 93 19.25 6.31 -4.37
CA PHE A 93 18.90 6.81 -5.70
C PHE A 93 17.56 7.54 -5.62
N SER A 94 17.45 8.73 -6.23
CA SER A 94 16.17 9.42 -6.45
C SER A 94 15.82 9.36 -7.92
N PRO A 95 15.15 8.28 -8.36
CA PRO A 95 14.79 8.08 -9.76
C PRO A 95 13.83 9.15 -10.29
N TRP A 96 12.87 9.53 -9.45
CA TRP A 96 11.84 10.51 -9.74
C TRP A 96 11.59 11.42 -8.54
N GLU A 97 10.77 12.44 -8.74
CA GLU A 97 10.27 13.27 -7.66
C GLU A 97 9.41 12.45 -6.71
N GLY A 98 9.66 12.57 -5.40
CA GLY A 98 8.98 11.80 -4.36
C GLY A 98 9.42 10.34 -4.20
N ASP A 99 10.21 9.80 -5.14
CA ASP A 99 10.68 8.41 -5.10
C ASP A 99 12.12 8.29 -4.62
N LEU A 100 12.37 7.27 -3.81
CA LEU A 100 13.69 6.91 -3.33
C LEU A 100 13.91 5.39 -3.39
N VAL A 101 15.07 4.96 -3.88
CA VAL A 101 15.50 3.56 -3.86
C VAL A 101 16.72 3.43 -2.96
N LEU A 102 16.63 2.55 -1.98
CA LEU A 102 17.66 2.23 -1.00
C LEU A 102 18.23 0.85 -1.32
N VAL A 103 19.44 0.81 -1.88
CA VAL A 103 20.13 -0.44 -2.23
C VAL A 103 21.13 -0.79 -1.14
N PHE A 104 20.85 -1.86 -0.42
CA PHE A 104 21.70 -2.40 0.64
C PHE A 104 22.69 -3.42 0.06
N SER A 105 23.95 -3.32 0.46
CA SER A 105 24.99 -4.27 0.08
C SER A 105 25.88 -4.60 1.27
N THR A 106 26.42 -5.82 1.29
CA THR A 106 27.36 -6.30 2.29
C THR A 106 28.69 -6.73 1.65
N SER A 107 29.81 -6.44 2.30
CA SER A 107 31.15 -6.63 1.72
C SER A 107 31.68 -8.06 1.79
N SER A 108 31.05 -8.95 2.56
CA SER A 108 31.63 -10.26 2.93
C SER A 108 30.93 -11.48 2.33
N GLY A 109 29.85 -11.32 1.56
CA GLY A 109 29.03 -12.48 1.17
C GLY A 109 28.54 -13.30 2.37
N ALA A 110 28.65 -12.74 3.57
CA ALA A 110 28.15 -13.32 4.79
C ALA A 110 26.64 -13.19 4.71
N LYS A 111 25.98 -14.21 4.16
CA LYS A 111 24.71 -14.64 4.75
C LYS A 111 24.98 -14.63 6.25
N ALA A 112 24.13 -13.98 7.05
CA ALA A 112 24.23 -14.10 8.49
C ALA A 112 24.23 -15.60 8.80
N GLU A 113 25.41 -16.19 9.03
CA GLU A 113 25.60 -17.65 9.08
C GLU A 113 24.65 -18.18 10.13
N ALA A 114 23.49 -18.70 9.70
CA ALA A 114 22.33 -19.08 10.51
C ALA A 114 22.45 -18.61 11.96
N ALA A 115 22.52 -17.29 12.17
CA ALA A 115 22.92 -16.77 13.46
C ALA A 115 21.84 -17.23 14.44
N THR A 116 22.18 -18.18 15.32
CA THR A 116 21.20 -18.91 16.13
C THR A 116 20.56 -18.04 17.21
N GLY A 117 20.85 -16.75 17.24
CA GLY A 117 20.29 -15.76 18.15
C GLY A 117 19.55 -14.65 17.41
N GLY A 118 18.27 -14.49 17.74
CA GLY A 118 17.52 -13.28 17.46
C GLY A 118 17.99 -12.12 18.37
N LYS A 119 17.85 -10.90 17.88
CA LYS A 119 18.02 -9.66 18.63
C LYS A 119 16.81 -8.78 18.40
N ARG A 120 16.36 -8.10 19.46
CA ARG A 120 15.28 -7.13 19.37
C ARG A 120 15.61 -6.01 18.39
N VAL A 121 14.63 -5.64 17.56
CA VAL A 121 14.74 -4.56 16.59
C VAL A 121 14.40 -3.24 17.28
N PRO A 122 15.38 -2.36 17.61
CA PRO A 122 15.14 -1.25 18.53
C PRO A 122 14.08 -0.26 18.04
N PHE A 123 14.10 0.10 16.75
CA PHE A 123 13.14 1.08 16.20
C PHE A 123 11.71 0.54 16.11
N LEU A 124 11.51 -0.79 16.17
CA LEU A 124 10.19 -1.40 16.25
C LEU A 124 9.68 -1.51 17.68
N GLN A 125 10.50 -1.26 18.71
CA GLN A 125 10.05 -1.43 20.09
C GLN A 125 8.78 -0.64 20.44
N PRO A 126 8.58 0.58 19.92
CA PRO A 126 7.34 1.32 20.13
C PRO A 126 6.12 0.76 19.40
N PHE A 127 6.33 -0.06 18.36
CA PHE A 127 5.26 -0.66 17.57
C PHE A 127 4.99 -2.12 17.97
N VAL A 128 6.03 -2.94 18.08
CA VAL A 128 6.01 -4.34 18.51
C VAL A 128 7.29 -4.63 19.29
N TYR A 129 7.20 -4.54 20.61
CA TYR A 129 8.34 -4.68 21.52
C TYR A 129 9.06 -6.04 21.46
N THR A 130 8.32 -7.08 21.07
CA THR A 130 8.80 -8.46 20.93
C THR A 130 9.39 -8.75 19.55
N ALA A 131 9.47 -7.79 18.63
CA ALA A 131 10.03 -8.00 17.29
C ALA A 131 11.54 -8.28 17.36
N GLU A 132 11.94 -9.42 16.81
CA GLU A 132 13.33 -9.87 16.74
C GLU A 132 13.73 -10.22 15.31
N GLY A 133 14.99 -9.94 14.98
CA GLY A 133 15.62 -10.36 13.73
C GLY A 133 17.05 -10.86 13.97
N PRO A 134 17.80 -11.25 12.93
CA PRO A 134 19.16 -11.76 13.08
C PRO A 134 20.08 -10.74 13.74
N ALA A 135 20.75 -11.10 14.84
CA ALA A 135 21.56 -10.15 15.62
C ALA A 135 22.59 -9.35 14.78
N PRO A 136 23.38 -9.97 13.87
CA PRO A 136 24.33 -9.22 13.05
C PRO A 136 23.68 -8.19 12.12
N VAL A 137 22.50 -8.51 11.58
CA VAL A 137 21.73 -7.63 10.68
C VAL A 137 21.14 -6.47 11.47
N VAL A 138 20.56 -6.76 12.64
CA VAL A 138 20.02 -5.74 13.55
C VAL A 138 21.12 -4.79 14.02
N ASP A 139 22.32 -5.29 14.33
CA ASP A 139 23.46 -4.46 14.72
C ASP A 139 23.95 -3.56 13.59
N ALA A 140 24.09 -4.13 12.38
CA ALA A 140 24.47 -3.36 11.20
C ALA A 140 23.43 -2.27 10.90
N PHE A 141 22.14 -2.61 10.92
CA PHE A 141 21.07 -1.63 10.67
C PHE A 141 20.97 -0.58 11.78
N SER A 142 21.12 -0.95 13.05
CA SER A 142 21.07 0.00 14.18
C SER A 142 22.17 1.05 14.11
N SER A 143 23.32 0.73 13.50
CA SER A 143 24.40 1.70 13.25
C SER A 143 24.00 2.80 12.26
N LEU A 144 23.02 2.55 11.38
CA LEU A 144 22.47 3.54 10.45
C LEU A 144 21.49 4.50 11.10
N LEU A 145 20.90 4.10 12.23
CA LEU A 145 19.88 4.86 12.96
C LEU A 145 20.47 5.64 14.13
N SER A 146 21.62 5.21 14.64
CA SER A 146 22.25 5.85 15.80
C SER A 146 22.98 7.12 15.36
N PRO A 147 22.75 8.27 16.01
CA PRO A 147 23.49 9.50 15.72
C PRO A 147 24.99 9.26 15.92
N THR A 148 25.81 9.66 14.95
CA THR A 148 27.28 9.56 15.08
C THR A 148 27.84 10.89 15.60
N GLY A 149 28.42 10.88 16.81
CA GLY A 149 29.08 12.06 17.38
C GLY A 149 28.16 13.03 18.13
N ALA A 150 28.53 14.32 18.14
CA ALA A 150 27.87 15.37 18.93
C ALA A 150 26.68 16.04 18.22
N THR A 151 26.39 15.67 16.98
CA THR A 151 25.27 16.20 16.20
C THR A 151 23.97 15.52 16.62
N LYS A 152 22.95 16.32 16.94
CA LYS A 152 21.59 15.88 17.28
C LYS A 152 20.80 15.41 16.04
N GLY A 153 21.43 14.61 15.17
CA GLY A 153 20.79 14.04 13.98
C GLY A 153 19.95 12.80 14.33
N GLU A 154 19.17 12.33 13.37
CA GLU A 154 18.28 11.16 13.52
C GLU A 154 18.93 9.84 13.07
N GLY A 155 20.22 9.92 12.74
CA GLY A 155 21.03 8.81 12.27
C GLY A 155 21.51 9.03 10.82
N PRO A 156 22.68 8.46 10.44
CA PRO A 156 23.25 8.65 9.11
C PRO A 156 22.30 8.35 7.94
N LEU A 157 21.40 7.37 8.09
CA LEU A 157 20.46 7.02 7.02
C LEU A 157 19.35 8.05 6.87
N ALA A 158 18.72 8.48 7.97
CA ALA A 158 17.68 9.51 7.93
C ALA A 158 18.21 10.83 7.39
N ASP A 159 19.42 11.23 7.83
CA ASP A 159 20.11 12.42 7.34
C ASP A 159 20.39 12.32 5.82
N ALA A 160 20.76 11.13 5.34
CA ALA A 160 20.97 10.88 3.91
C ALA A 160 19.68 10.94 3.09
N VAL A 161 18.61 10.33 3.59
CA VAL A 161 17.30 10.43 2.94
C VAL A 161 16.84 11.88 2.86
N GLY A 162 16.97 12.66 3.94
CA GLY A 162 16.61 14.08 3.95
C GLY A 162 17.47 14.92 2.99
N ALA A 163 18.75 14.60 2.87
CA ALA A 163 19.64 15.27 1.92
C ALA A 163 19.30 14.96 0.45
N VAL A 164 18.94 13.71 0.14
CA VAL A 164 18.56 13.30 -1.22
C VAL A 164 17.16 13.82 -1.59
N SER A 165 16.20 13.80 -0.65
CA SER A 165 14.85 14.32 -0.90
C SER A 165 14.84 15.85 -1.03
N GLY A 166 15.78 16.54 -0.40
CA GLY A 166 15.85 18.00 -0.39
C GLY A 166 14.68 18.63 0.37
N GLY A 167 14.11 17.90 1.34
CA GLY A 167 12.93 18.33 2.09
C GLY A 167 11.60 18.16 1.35
N ARG A 168 11.61 17.62 0.12
CA ARG A 168 10.38 17.27 -0.61
C ARG A 168 9.66 16.10 0.07
N GLU A 169 8.34 16.08 -0.08
CA GLU A 169 7.54 14.94 0.35
C GLU A 169 7.96 13.68 -0.40
N LEU A 170 8.06 12.57 0.33
CA LEU A 170 8.31 11.26 -0.24
C LEU A 170 6.99 10.54 -0.46
N HIS A 171 6.79 10.04 -1.68
CA HIS A 171 5.67 9.19 -2.03
C HIS A 171 6.05 7.71 -1.92
N ARG A 172 7.28 7.35 -2.28
CA ARG A 172 7.69 5.94 -2.29
C ARG A 172 9.13 5.77 -1.87
N ILE A 173 9.37 4.76 -1.02
CA ILE A 173 10.70 4.33 -0.61
C ILE A 173 10.80 2.83 -0.89
N VAL A 174 11.63 2.45 -1.85
CA VAL A 174 11.90 1.05 -2.20
C VAL A 174 13.19 0.59 -1.54
N CYS A 175 13.08 -0.33 -0.58
CA CYS A 175 14.21 -1.00 0.05
C CYS A 175 14.54 -2.28 -0.74
N THR A 176 15.78 -2.43 -1.21
CA THR A 176 16.22 -3.61 -1.96
C THR A 176 17.65 -4.04 -1.59
N GLY A 177 17.97 -5.32 -1.81
CA GLY A 177 19.27 -5.90 -1.48
C GLY A 177 20.06 -6.30 -2.73
N ALA A 178 21.34 -5.92 -2.80
CA ALA A 178 22.24 -6.31 -3.87
C ALA A 178 22.88 -7.70 -3.68
N ASP A 179 22.73 -8.27 -2.49
CA ASP A 179 23.21 -9.57 -2.08
C ASP A 179 22.32 -10.10 -0.93
N PRO A 180 22.44 -11.37 -0.51
CA PRO A 180 21.61 -11.94 0.54
C PRO A 180 21.64 -11.16 1.87
N GLY A 181 22.80 -10.65 2.29
CA GLY A 181 22.90 -9.84 3.51
C GLY A 181 22.27 -8.46 3.33
N GLY A 182 22.38 -7.87 2.13
CA GLY A 182 21.65 -6.67 1.74
C GLY A 182 20.14 -6.87 1.77
N ALA A 183 19.65 -8.05 1.37
CA ALA A 183 18.24 -8.37 1.40
C ALA A 183 17.68 -8.46 2.84
N GLU A 184 18.43 -9.03 3.79
CA GLU A 184 18.06 -9.00 5.22
C GLU A 184 18.02 -7.56 5.78
N LEU A 185 18.94 -6.69 5.35
CA LEU A 185 18.91 -5.26 5.71
C LEU A 185 17.71 -4.54 5.07
N ALA A 186 17.34 -4.87 3.83
CA ALA A 186 16.16 -4.34 3.17
C ALA A 186 14.86 -4.75 3.90
N ALA A 187 14.80 -5.95 4.46
CA ALA A 187 13.71 -6.40 5.30
C ALA A 187 13.53 -5.54 6.57
N LEU A 188 14.61 -5.07 7.20
CA LEU A 188 14.54 -4.10 8.31
C LEU A 188 14.20 -2.69 7.82
N CYS A 189 14.67 -2.31 6.62
CA CYS A 189 14.45 -1.01 6.03
C CYS A 189 12.97 -0.70 5.79
N GLY A 190 12.19 -1.66 5.29
CA GLY A 190 10.77 -1.44 5.00
C GLY A 190 9.97 -0.92 6.20
N PRO A 191 9.92 -1.65 7.33
CA PRO A 191 9.23 -1.19 8.53
C PRO A 191 9.80 0.11 9.11
N TRP A 192 11.13 0.31 9.04
CA TRP A 192 11.73 1.58 9.46
C TRP A 192 11.25 2.75 8.61
N ALA A 193 11.28 2.61 7.27
CA ALA A 193 10.85 3.63 6.33
C ALA A 193 9.36 3.96 6.51
N ALA A 194 8.52 2.94 6.72
CA ALA A 194 7.09 3.13 7.00
C ALA A 194 6.81 3.93 8.28
N LEU A 195 7.56 3.67 9.36
CA LEU A 195 7.41 4.42 10.61
C LEU A 195 7.97 5.85 10.50
N ARG A 196 9.07 6.01 9.74
CA ARG A 196 9.79 7.28 9.64
C ARG A 196 9.17 8.25 8.64
N TYR A 197 8.66 7.75 7.54
CA TYR A 197 8.05 8.51 6.44
C TYR A 197 6.61 8.04 6.26
N PRO A 198 5.71 8.36 7.20
CA PRO A 198 4.39 7.75 7.27
C PRO A 198 3.47 8.12 6.10
N THR A 199 3.77 9.14 5.29
CA THR A 199 3.03 9.47 4.06
C THR A 199 3.57 8.73 2.83
N ALA A 200 4.77 8.15 2.91
CA ALA A 200 5.40 7.39 1.84
C ALA A 200 5.04 5.90 1.92
N ASN A 201 4.80 5.27 0.78
CA ASN A 201 4.77 3.82 0.70
C ASN A 201 6.17 3.25 0.85
N ALA A 202 6.28 2.24 1.69
CA ALA A 202 7.55 1.59 1.99
C ALA A 202 7.48 0.19 1.40
N ASP A 203 8.28 -0.03 0.36
CA ASP A 203 8.28 -1.26 -0.41
C ASP A 203 9.55 -2.05 -0.15
N VAL A 204 9.47 -3.38 -0.19
CA VAL A 204 10.62 -4.27 0.00
C VAL A 204 10.70 -5.26 -1.14
N ILE A 205 11.73 -5.14 -1.97
CA ILE A 205 11.94 -6.03 -3.12
C ILE A 205 13.29 -6.70 -2.98
N THR A 206 13.30 -8.00 -2.70
CA THR A 206 14.50 -8.80 -2.50
C THR A 206 14.52 -10.00 -3.42
N PHE A 207 15.69 -10.62 -3.52
CA PHE A 207 15.98 -11.71 -4.45
C PHE A 207 16.73 -12.83 -3.73
N GLY A 208 16.41 -14.06 -4.08
CA GLY A 208 16.90 -15.28 -3.46
C GLY A 208 16.33 -15.53 -2.06
N ASP A 209 16.77 -16.63 -1.45
CA ASP A 209 16.43 -17.00 -0.07
C ASP A 209 17.02 -15.99 0.93
N SER A 210 16.23 -14.95 1.20
CA SER A 210 16.59 -13.74 1.91
C SER A 210 15.91 -13.59 3.26
N TRP A 211 14.95 -14.47 3.58
CA TRP A 211 14.23 -14.40 4.85
C TRP A 211 14.86 -15.31 5.89
N SER A 212 15.58 -14.70 6.83
CA SER A 212 16.19 -15.46 7.92
C SER A 212 15.15 -16.13 8.83
N PRO A 213 15.34 -17.39 9.24
CA PRO A 213 14.49 -18.02 10.25
C PRO A 213 14.61 -17.36 11.64
N ALA A 214 15.60 -16.48 11.84
CA ALA A 214 15.74 -15.69 13.06
C ALA A 214 14.77 -14.48 13.14
N TYR A 215 14.04 -14.17 12.06
CA TYR A 215 12.88 -13.28 12.15
C TYR A 215 11.72 -14.00 12.82
N ASN A 216 11.33 -13.49 13.98
CA ASN A 216 10.26 -14.09 14.77
C ASN A 216 8.86 -13.67 14.24
N PRO A 217 7.78 -14.33 14.69
CA PRO A 217 6.43 -13.98 14.28
C PRO A 217 6.03 -12.52 14.55
N PRO A 218 6.37 -11.89 15.70
CA PRO A 218 6.13 -10.46 15.91
C PRO A 218 6.79 -9.54 14.87
N PHE A 219 8.04 -9.81 14.46
CA PHE A 219 8.67 -9.04 13.38
C PHE A 219 7.93 -9.23 12.05
N SER A 220 7.61 -10.47 11.71
CA SER A 220 6.91 -10.83 10.47
C SER A 220 5.54 -10.15 10.39
N TRP A 221 4.86 -10.06 11.54
CA TRP A 221 3.63 -9.29 11.66
C TRP A 221 3.86 -7.79 11.46
N ALA A 222 4.83 -7.19 12.16
CA ALA A 222 5.16 -5.78 12.01
C ALA A 222 5.50 -5.43 10.55
N PHE A 223 6.26 -6.29 9.89
CA PHE A 223 6.58 -6.20 8.48
C PHE A 223 5.32 -6.17 7.61
N GLN A 224 4.44 -7.17 7.76
CA GLN A 224 3.16 -7.23 7.04
C GLN A 224 2.23 -6.02 7.35
N GLN A 225 2.36 -5.41 8.53
CA GLN A 225 1.55 -4.25 8.92
C GLN A 225 2.04 -2.91 8.36
N LEU A 226 3.36 -2.75 8.26
CA LEU A 226 3.99 -1.47 7.97
C LEU A 226 4.44 -1.34 6.51
N VAL A 227 4.92 -2.43 5.91
CA VAL A 227 5.35 -2.46 4.51
C VAL A 227 4.11 -2.46 3.61
N THR A 228 4.13 -1.59 2.58
CA THR A 228 3.02 -1.47 1.64
C THR A 228 3.07 -2.61 0.63
N LEU A 229 4.12 -2.69 -0.18
CA LEU A 229 4.34 -3.77 -1.15
C LEU A 229 5.62 -4.54 -0.82
N HIS A 230 5.59 -5.86 -0.92
CA HIS A 230 6.81 -6.66 -0.85
C HIS A 230 6.85 -7.77 -1.88
N TYR A 231 8.05 -7.99 -2.42
CA TYR A 231 8.39 -9.17 -3.20
C TYR A 231 9.66 -9.81 -2.61
N LEU A 232 9.49 -10.98 -2.02
CA LEU A 232 10.59 -11.82 -1.53
C LEU A 232 10.88 -12.89 -2.58
N TRP A 233 11.44 -12.49 -3.72
CA TRP A 233 11.57 -13.39 -4.87
C TRP A 233 12.45 -14.61 -4.55
N PRO A 234 12.01 -15.85 -4.86
CA PRO A 234 12.77 -17.06 -4.53
C PRO A 234 13.97 -17.30 -5.46
N PHE A 235 14.08 -16.56 -6.57
CA PHE A 235 15.16 -16.71 -7.55
C PHE A 235 16.34 -15.77 -7.28
N ASP A 236 17.55 -16.27 -7.53
CA ASP A 236 18.79 -15.53 -7.30
C ASP A 236 19.06 -14.47 -8.39
N LEU A 237 19.63 -13.33 -7.99
CA LEU A 237 20.09 -12.27 -8.91
C LEU A 237 21.01 -12.79 -10.01
N ALA A 238 21.87 -13.77 -9.71
CA ALA A 238 22.83 -14.32 -10.66
C ALA A 238 22.14 -15.07 -11.83
N ALA A 239 20.91 -15.53 -11.64
CA ALA A 239 20.13 -16.17 -12.71
C ALA A 239 19.59 -15.16 -13.73
N ILE A 240 19.51 -13.88 -13.37
CA ILE A 240 18.96 -12.82 -14.22
C ILE A 240 20.11 -12.21 -15.05
N GLN A 241 20.03 -12.37 -16.37
CA GLN A 241 21.08 -11.93 -17.30
C GLN A 241 20.50 -10.92 -18.28
N PRO A 242 20.37 -9.63 -17.90
CA PRO A 242 19.85 -8.60 -18.78
C PRO A 242 20.79 -8.36 -19.95
N ASN A 243 20.21 -8.03 -21.12
CA ASN A 243 21.00 -7.64 -22.27
C ASN A 243 21.70 -6.29 -22.01
N ALA A 244 22.97 -6.35 -21.62
CA ALA A 244 23.80 -5.17 -21.31
C ALA A 244 23.97 -4.19 -22.49
N THR A 245 23.62 -4.60 -23.71
CA THR A 245 23.70 -3.75 -24.91
C THR A 245 22.37 -3.15 -25.34
N ALA A 246 21.28 -3.42 -24.60
CA ALA A 246 19.98 -2.86 -24.90
C ALA A 246 20.00 -1.32 -24.80
N ALA A 247 19.31 -0.66 -25.74
CA ALA A 247 19.18 0.79 -25.75
C ALA A 247 18.40 1.30 -24.53
N ASP A 248 17.47 0.49 -24.02
CA ASP A 248 16.71 0.75 -22.82
C ASP A 248 17.07 -0.29 -21.74
N PRO A 249 17.86 0.10 -20.72
CA PRO A 249 18.26 -0.81 -19.66
C PRO A 249 17.08 -1.36 -18.86
N LEU A 250 16.03 -0.57 -18.68
CA LEU A 250 14.89 -0.94 -17.84
C LEU A 250 14.00 -1.97 -18.55
N LEU A 251 13.79 -1.77 -19.86
CA LEU A 251 13.14 -2.78 -20.71
C LEU A 251 13.92 -4.10 -20.72
N ALA A 252 15.25 -4.04 -20.82
CA ALA A 252 16.10 -5.23 -20.77
C ALA A 252 16.05 -5.96 -19.42
N MET A 253 15.84 -5.24 -18.31
CA MET A 253 15.58 -5.86 -17.00
C MET A 253 14.23 -6.56 -17.00
N ALA A 254 13.17 -5.92 -17.52
CA ALA A 254 11.84 -6.49 -17.61
C ALA A 254 11.83 -7.78 -18.45
N GLU A 255 12.47 -7.76 -19.64
CA GLU A 255 12.66 -8.94 -20.50
C GLU A 255 13.39 -10.08 -19.77
N ALA A 256 14.41 -9.75 -18.98
CA ALA A 256 15.24 -10.75 -18.31
C ALA A 256 14.55 -11.38 -17.08
N VAL A 257 13.72 -10.62 -16.36
CA VAL A 257 13.06 -11.10 -15.15
C VAL A 257 11.70 -11.78 -15.42
N ASN A 258 11.00 -11.37 -16.48
CA ASN A 258 9.68 -11.92 -16.84
C ASN A 258 9.61 -13.47 -16.80
N PRO A 259 10.56 -14.25 -17.35
CA PRO A 259 10.47 -15.71 -17.34
C PRO A 259 10.48 -16.34 -15.93
N PHE A 260 10.90 -15.59 -14.91
CA PHE A 260 10.95 -16.04 -13.51
C PHE A 260 9.68 -15.68 -12.73
N ILE A 261 8.80 -14.84 -13.28
CA ILE A 261 7.57 -14.37 -12.64
C ILE A 261 6.41 -15.21 -13.18
N ASN A 262 5.89 -16.10 -12.34
CA ASN A 262 4.79 -17.01 -12.65
C ASN A 262 3.96 -17.27 -11.38
N ALA A 263 2.89 -18.05 -11.49
CA ALA A 263 1.97 -18.31 -10.38
C ALA A 263 2.65 -18.82 -9.11
N GLU A 264 3.60 -19.75 -9.26
CA GLU A 264 4.32 -20.30 -8.12
C GLU A 264 5.23 -19.27 -7.46
N THR A 265 6.04 -18.56 -8.25
CA THR A 265 7.02 -17.61 -7.71
C THR A 265 6.35 -16.36 -7.17
N VAL A 266 5.22 -15.92 -7.73
CA VAL A 266 4.42 -14.80 -7.20
C VAL A 266 3.80 -15.16 -5.86
N ALA A 267 3.16 -16.32 -5.74
CA ALA A 267 2.59 -16.77 -4.47
C ALA A 267 3.65 -16.86 -3.36
N GLN A 268 4.88 -17.30 -3.70
CA GLN A 268 6.01 -17.30 -2.77
C GLN A 268 6.49 -15.88 -2.43
N ALA A 269 6.60 -15.00 -3.43
CA ALA A 269 7.15 -13.66 -3.25
C ALA A 269 6.27 -12.75 -2.38
N VAL A 270 4.95 -12.89 -2.45
CA VAL A 270 4.01 -12.11 -1.62
C VAL A 270 3.74 -12.75 -0.25
N ALA A 271 4.22 -13.97 0.00
CA ALA A 271 4.10 -14.60 1.31
C ALA A 271 5.16 -14.04 2.28
N VAL A 272 4.72 -13.64 3.48
CA VAL A 272 5.65 -13.29 4.58
C VAL A 272 5.90 -14.54 5.42
N PRO A 273 7.16 -15.06 5.49
CA PRO A 273 7.47 -16.24 6.28
C PRO A 273 7.32 -16.00 7.79
N SER A 274 7.31 -17.06 8.58
CA SER A 274 7.18 -17.02 10.05
C SER A 274 5.89 -16.40 10.60
N LEU A 275 4.94 -15.97 9.75
CA LEU A 275 3.58 -15.73 10.19
C LEU A 275 2.95 -17.07 10.62
N PRO A 276 2.27 -17.12 11.78
CA PRO A 276 1.63 -18.35 12.22
C PRO A 276 0.62 -18.80 11.17
N SER A 277 0.60 -20.11 10.87
CA SER A 277 -0.53 -20.68 10.13
C SER A 277 -1.80 -20.34 10.89
N TRP A 278 -2.82 -19.82 10.21
CA TRP A 278 -4.11 -19.34 10.72
C TRP A 278 -4.72 -20.09 11.92
N VAL A 279 -4.50 -21.40 12.06
CA VAL A 279 -4.64 -22.14 13.32
C VAL A 279 -3.51 -23.16 13.39
N PRO A 280 -2.49 -22.98 14.23
CA PRO A 280 -1.48 -24.03 14.36
C PRO A 280 -2.15 -25.28 14.94
N LYS A 281 -1.98 -26.42 14.28
CA LYS A 281 -2.59 -27.72 14.67
C LYS A 281 -2.33 -28.13 16.12
N ALA A 282 -1.39 -27.50 16.80
CA ALA A 282 -1.04 -27.71 18.20
C ALA A 282 -1.95 -26.96 19.20
N TYR A 283 -2.93 -26.16 18.75
CA TYR A 283 -3.73 -25.27 19.61
C TYR A 283 -5.18 -25.72 19.87
N GLU A 284 -5.44 -27.04 19.87
CA GLU A 284 -6.53 -27.57 20.69
C GLU A 284 -6.19 -27.32 22.18
N GLY A 285 -6.62 -26.17 22.74
CA GLY A 285 -6.51 -25.84 24.17
C GLY A 285 -5.67 -24.61 24.53
N TRP A 286 -5.26 -23.77 23.58
CA TRP A 286 -4.63 -22.47 23.88
C TRP A 286 -5.67 -21.36 24.04
N ASP A 287 -5.37 -20.38 24.88
CA ASP A 287 -6.08 -19.10 24.92
C ASP A 287 -5.55 -18.22 23.77
N PRO A 288 -6.34 -17.95 22.72
CA PRO A 288 -5.91 -17.09 21.61
C PRO A 288 -5.57 -15.67 22.04
N GLU A 289 -6.11 -15.19 23.17
CA GLU A 289 -5.83 -13.84 23.68
C GLU A 289 -4.37 -13.70 24.15
N ASP A 290 -3.82 -14.73 24.82
CA ASP A 290 -2.42 -14.73 25.28
C ASP A 290 -1.44 -14.79 24.10
N ALA A 291 -1.70 -15.71 23.16
CA ALA A 291 -0.91 -15.95 21.96
C ALA A 291 -0.73 -14.73 21.05
N LEU A 292 -1.83 -14.01 20.88
CA LEU A 292 -1.95 -12.93 19.93
C LEU A 292 -1.71 -11.57 20.61
N GLY A 293 -1.97 -11.46 21.90
CA GLY A 293 -1.56 -10.32 22.73
C GLY A 293 -0.04 -10.12 22.71
N GLU A 294 0.74 -11.17 22.44
CA GLU A 294 2.20 -11.08 22.23
C GLU A 294 2.62 -10.57 20.84
N LEU A 295 1.73 -10.59 19.85
CA LEU A 295 2.00 -10.11 18.49
C LEU A 295 1.75 -8.61 18.32
N GLY A 296 0.85 -8.04 19.12
CA GLY A 296 0.58 -6.59 19.16
C GLY A 296 1.52 -5.85 20.13
N PRO A 297 1.57 -4.51 20.08
CA PRO A 297 2.26 -3.72 21.09
C PRO A 297 1.68 -4.01 22.47
N ALA A 298 2.56 -4.23 23.44
CA ALA A 298 2.14 -4.57 24.78
C ALA A 298 1.33 -3.41 25.41
N VAL A 299 0.19 -3.73 26.02
CA VAL A 299 -0.70 -2.73 26.65
C VAL A 299 0.01 -1.97 27.77
N ASN A 300 0.99 -2.61 28.42
CA ASN A 300 1.76 -2.07 29.54
C ASN A 300 3.23 -1.79 29.16
N LEU A 301 3.47 -1.22 27.98
CA LEU A 301 4.83 -0.77 27.65
C LEU A 301 5.27 0.32 28.62
N PRO A 302 6.52 0.25 29.13
CA PRO A 302 7.13 1.38 29.83
C PRO A 302 6.99 2.66 28.98
N GLU A 303 6.77 3.80 29.63
CA GLU A 303 6.49 5.09 28.99
C GLU A 303 7.54 5.44 27.92
N GLU A 304 8.80 5.07 28.14
CA GLU A 304 9.89 5.28 27.18
C GLU A 304 9.78 4.47 25.87
N TYR A 305 8.93 3.45 25.83
CA TYR A 305 8.63 2.66 24.63
C TYR A 305 7.22 2.92 24.09
N GLN A 306 6.45 3.86 24.65
CA GLN A 306 5.19 4.25 24.02
C GLN A 306 5.50 5.14 22.83
N LEU A 307 4.76 4.94 21.72
CA LEU A 307 4.82 5.90 20.62
C LEU A 307 4.40 7.26 21.15
N PRO A 308 5.12 8.35 20.82
CA PRO A 308 4.65 9.67 21.16
C PRO A 308 3.27 9.87 20.53
N GLU A 309 2.41 10.64 21.20
CA GLU A 309 1.15 11.06 20.57
C GLU A 309 1.47 11.69 19.21
N SER A 310 0.82 11.17 18.17
CA SER A 310 1.01 11.62 16.80
C SER A 310 -0.35 11.95 16.25
N GLU A 311 -0.52 13.14 15.72
CA GLU A 311 -1.74 13.54 15.00
C GLU A 311 -2.02 12.63 13.79
N CYS A 312 -1.01 11.83 13.41
CA CYS A 312 -0.99 11.02 12.22
C CYS A 312 -0.24 9.69 12.50
N PRO A 313 -0.93 8.65 12.99
CA PRO A 313 -0.36 7.30 13.10
C PRO A 313 0.06 6.78 11.72
N PRO A 314 1.18 6.03 11.58
CA PRO A 314 1.74 5.68 10.26
C PRO A 314 0.75 5.07 9.26
N ILE A 315 -0.12 4.19 9.74
CA ILE A 315 -1.15 3.55 8.92
C ILE A 315 -2.25 4.53 8.51
N LEU A 316 -2.65 5.43 9.42
CA LEU A 316 -3.72 6.42 9.15
C LEU A 316 -3.23 7.58 8.27
N CYS A 317 -1.95 7.95 8.34
CA CYS A 317 -1.40 9.04 7.53
C CYS A 317 -1.60 8.84 6.04
N LYS A 318 -1.36 7.61 5.58
CA LYS A 318 -1.45 7.25 4.17
C LYS A 318 -2.87 7.26 3.65
N THR A 319 -3.84 7.03 4.54
CA THR A 319 -5.21 6.70 4.11
C THR A 319 -6.24 7.73 4.52
N ARG A 320 -5.96 8.60 5.50
CA ARG A 320 -6.96 9.50 6.10
C ARG A 320 -7.70 10.33 5.06
N GLU A 321 -6.97 10.95 4.15
CA GLU A 321 -7.56 11.77 3.09
C GLU A 321 -8.48 10.93 2.20
N ALA A 322 -7.96 9.84 1.62
CA ALA A 322 -8.74 8.98 0.74
C ALA A 322 -10.01 8.41 1.40
N LEU A 323 -9.91 8.02 2.67
CA LEU A 323 -11.03 7.58 3.48
C LEU A 323 -12.06 8.67 3.73
N ALA A 324 -11.62 9.91 3.92
CA ALA A 324 -12.53 11.05 4.07
C ALA A 324 -13.22 11.37 2.73
N LEU A 325 -12.47 11.38 1.63
CA LEU A 325 -12.98 11.62 0.29
C LEU A 325 -14.02 10.56 -0.12
N SER A 326 -13.75 9.26 0.09
CA SER A 326 -14.68 8.20 -0.30
C SER A 326 -15.95 8.14 0.56
N CYS A 327 -15.86 8.56 1.83
CA CYS A 327 -17.01 8.65 2.73
C CYS A 327 -17.87 9.89 2.45
N LEU A 328 -17.25 11.07 2.26
CA LEU A 328 -17.98 12.34 2.17
C LEU A 328 -18.24 12.83 0.74
N GLY A 329 -17.48 12.35 -0.24
CA GLY A 329 -17.52 12.82 -1.64
C GLY A 329 -18.83 12.53 -2.39
N PHE A 330 -19.70 11.67 -1.85
CA PHE A 330 -20.97 11.27 -2.47
C PHE A 330 -22.22 11.85 -1.77
N GLY A 331 -22.05 12.84 -0.89
CA GLY A 331 -23.17 13.47 -0.18
C GLY A 331 -24.23 14.08 -1.11
N LYS A 332 -25.53 13.90 -0.78
CA LYS A 332 -26.68 14.46 -1.52
C LYS A 332 -26.80 15.98 -1.44
N ASP A 333 -26.21 16.59 -0.43
CA ASP A 333 -26.17 18.03 -0.28
C ASP A 333 -24.98 18.57 -1.08
N ALA A 334 -25.26 19.31 -2.16
CA ALA A 334 -24.26 19.97 -3.00
C ALA A 334 -23.26 20.85 -2.19
N ASP A 335 -23.64 21.22 -0.96
CA ASP A 335 -22.83 22.02 -0.04
C ASP A 335 -21.69 21.23 0.65
N TYR A 336 -21.71 19.89 0.68
CA TYR A 336 -20.62 19.09 1.28
C TYR A 336 -19.71 18.43 0.26
N GLY A 337 -20.22 18.17 -0.95
CA GLY A 337 -19.46 17.50 -2.00
C GLY A 337 -18.30 18.34 -2.53
N THR A 338 -18.46 19.67 -2.63
CA THR A 338 -17.40 20.55 -3.13
C THR A 338 -16.30 20.81 -2.12
N ASP A 339 -16.65 20.94 -0.83
CA ASP A 339 -15.70 21.35 0.20
C ASP A 339 -14.70 20.24 0.56
N VAL A 340 -15.08 18.98 0.36
CA VAL A 340 -14.24 17.81 0.71
C VAL A 340 -13.08 17.63 -0.27
N PHE A 341 -13.26 18.01 -1.54
CA PHE A 341 -12.19 17.98 -2.53
C PHE A 341 -11.34 19.26 -2.51
N GLU A 342 -11.71 20.26 -1.70
CA GLU A 342 -11.06 21.57 -1.67
C GLU A 342 -10.84 22.12 -3.09
N ASP A 343 -9.59 22.42 -3.46
CA ASP A 343 -9.18 22.90 -4.78
C ASP A 343 -8.84 21.77 -5.77
N MET A 344 -9.03 20.49 -5.40
CA MET A 344 -8.73 19.36 -6.30
C MET A 344 -9.78 19.24 -7.42
N PRO A 345 -9.37 19.36 -8.70
CA PRO A 345 -10.27 19.11 -9.82
C PRO A 345 -10.76 17.65 -9.80
N HIS A 346 -12.07 17.47 -9.99
CA HIS A 346 -12.70 16.16 -9.93
C HIS A 346 -13.85 16.00 -10.93
N ILE A 347 -14.14 14.76 -11.30
CA ILE A 347 -15.25 14.36 -12.17
C ILE A 347 -16.01 13.24 -11.48
N MET A 348 -17.32 13.43 -11.32
CA MET A 348 -18.25 12.39 -10.85
C MET A 348 -18.85 11.67 -12.06
N MET A 349 -18.84 10.35 -12.01
CA MET A 349 -19.44 9.46 -13.01
C MET A 349 -20.56 8.65 -12.38
N LYS A 350 -21.56 8.32 -13.19
CA LYS A 350 -22.69 7.48 -12.83
C LYS A 350 -23.02 6.56 -13.97
N ASP A 351 -23.23 5.28 -13.68
CA ASP A 351 -23.78 4.30 -14.59
C ASP A 351 -25.21 3.96 -14.18
N PRO A 352 -26.23 4.38 -14.95
CA PRO A 352 -27.62 4.10 -14.64
C PRO A 352 -28.01 2.62 -14.78
N GLU A 353 -27.22 1.80 -15.48
CA GLU A 353 -27.56 0.37 -15.67
C GLU A 353 -27.14 -0.48 -14.48
N THR A 354 -25.98 -0.17 -13.88
CA THR A 354 -25.43 -0.94 -12.76
C THR A 354 -25.53 -0.23 -11.42
N ASP A 355 -26.05 1.01 -11.40
CA ASP A 355 -25.98 1.96 -10.28
C ASP A 355 -24.53 2.16 -9.78
N GLY A 356 -23.57 2.09 -10.72
CA GLY A 356 -22.15 2.27 -10.45
C GLY A 356 -21.81 3.75 -10.41
N ASP A 357 -21.47 4.28 -9.25
CA ASP A 357 -21.05 5.68 -9.10
C ASP A 357 -19.57 5.75 -8.68
N ALA A 358 -18.82 6.68 -9.28
CA ALA A 358 -17.42 6.92 -8.93
C ALA A 358 -17.07 8.41 -9.02
N VAL A 359 -16.02 8.82 -8.30
CA VAL A 359 -15.36 10.13 -8.48
C VAL A 359 -13.90 9.88 -8.81
N VAL A 360 -13.41 10.58 -9.83
CA VAL A 360 -11.97 10.73 -10.08
C VAL A 360 -11.58 12.14 -9.63
N ALA A 361 -10.55 12.26 -8.80
CA ALA A 361 -9.95 13.54 -8.43
C ALA A 361 -8.45 13.54 -8.70
N TRP A 362 -7.88 14.70 -9.00
CA TRP A 362 -6.47 14.84 -9.35
C TRP A 362 -5.81 15.92 -8.49
N ASN A 363 -4.74 15.54 -7.79
CA ASN A 363 -3.87 16.48 -7.10
C ASN A 363 -2.62 16.72 -7.96
N GLU A 364 -2.54 17.91 -8.57
CA GLU A 364 -1.45 18.27 -9.48
C GLU A 364 -0.10 18.38 -8.78
N SER A 365 -0.06 18.87 -7.53
CA SER A 365 1.21 19.13 -6.83
C SER A 365 1.96 17.86 -6.45
N SER A 366 1.22 16.78 -6.15
CA SER A 366 1.77 15.46 -5.84
C SER A 366 1.65 14.46 -6.98
N ALA A 367 1.07 14.86 -8.11
CA ALA A 367 0.69 13.98 -9.20
C ALA A 367 -0.08 12.73 -8.71
N THR A 368 -1.00 12.94 -7.75
CA THR A 368 -1.79 11.87 -7.13
C THR A 368 -3.19 11.80 -7.73
N LEU A 369 -3.54 10.62 -8.23
CA LEU A 369 -4.87 10.30 -8.75
C LEU A 369 -5.71 9.60 -7.66
N TYR A 370 -6.89 10.11 -7.38
CA TYR A 370 -7.84 9.47 -6.48
C TYR A 370 -8.96 8.81 -7.28
N LEU A 371 -9.18 7.52 -7.04
CA LEU A 371 -10.28 6.72 -7.57
C LEU A 371 -11.23 6.37 -6.43
N LEU A 372 -12.38 7.03 -6.37
CA LEU A 372 -13.32 6.91 -5.26
C LEU A 372 -14.57 6.22 -5.76
N PHE A 373 -15.01 5.17 -5.07
CA PHE A 373 -16.17 4.38 -5.46
C PHE A 373 -17.29 4.52 -4.43
N LYS A 374 -18.51 4.77 -4.93
CA LYS A 374 -19.68 4.97 -4.07
C LYS A 374 -20.14 3.65 -3.47
N TYR A 375 -20.76 3.77 -2.31
CA TYR A 375 -21.53 2.72 -1.66
C TYR A 375 -22.96 2.61 -2.22
N THR A 376 -23.63 1.50 -1.96
CA THR A 376 -25.08 1.36 -2.22
C THR A 376 -25.88 2.18 -1.20
N GLU A 377 -26.83 3.00 -1.65
CA GLU A 377 -27.66 3.82 -0.76
C GLU A 377 -28.70 3.00 0.02
N GLU A 378 -29.03 1.79 -0.45
CA GLU A 378 -30.02 0.91 0.17
C GLU A 378 -29.33 -0.21 0.93
N SER A 379 -29.23 -0.06 2.26
CA SER A 379 -28.55 -1.01 3.14
C SER A 379 -29.13 -2.43 3.14
N GLU A 380 -30.38 -2.60 2.71
CA GLU A 380 -31.05 -3.90 2.62
C GLU A 380 -30.89 -4.57 1.25
N ASP A 381 -30.66 -3.79 0.19
CA ASP A 381 -30.77 -4.27 -1.19
C ASP A 381 -29.59 -5.17 -1.57
N TRP A 382 -28.38 -4.81 -1.13
CA TRP A 382 -27.19 -5.60 -1.45
C TRP A 382 -27.16 -6.97 -0.77
N LEU A 383 -27.77 -7.16 0.41
CA LEU A 383 -27.81 -8.47 1.08
C LEU A 383 -28.78 -9.42 0.34
N ILE A 384 -29.83 -8.87 -0.26
CA ILE A 384 -30.83 -9.62 -1.02
C ILE A 384 -30.35 -9.89 -2.45
N ASP A 385 -29.62 -8.93 -3.04
CA ASP A 385 -29.16 -8.97 -4.43
C ASP A 385 -27.70 -9.42 -4.60
N ALA A 386 -26.99 -9.71 -3.51
CA ALA A 386 -25.64 -10.27 -3.56
C ALA A 386 -25.67 -11.64 -4.26
N GLN A 387 -25.40 -11.61 -5.56
CA GLN A 387 -25.18 -12.80 -6.36
C GLN A 387 -23.88 -13.45 -5.89
N ALA A 388 -23.99 -14.55 -5.14
CA ALA A 388 -22.87 -15.36 -4.69
C ALA A 388 -21.99 -15.96 -5.81
N THR A 389 -22.26 -15.66 -7.08
CA THR A 389 -21.50 -16.12 -8.24
C THR A 389 -20.22 -15.31 -8.42
N GLN A 390 -19.10 -15.99 -8.66
CA GLN A 390 -17.86 -15.37 -9.07
C GLN A 390 -17.73 -15.33 -10.60
N SER A 391 -16.82 -14.52 -11.12
CA SER A 391 -16.54 -14.32 -12.53
C SER A 391 -15.03 -14.38 -12.76
N GLU A 392 -14.62 -15.17 -13.75
CA GLU A 392 -13.23 -15.32 -14.22
C GLU A 392 -12.83 -14.20 -15.21
N ASP A 393 -13.78 -13.36 -15.64
CA ASP A 393 -13.56 -12.41 -16.74
C ASP A 393 -12.64 -11.24 -16.35
N PHE A 394 -12.45 -11.00 -15.05
CA PHE A 394 -11.76 -9.82 -14.53
C PHE A 394 -10.36 -9.63 -15.11
N THR A 395 -9.47 -10.61 -14.97
CA THR A 395 -8.07 -10.49 -15.41
C THR A 395 -7.94 -10.43 -16.94
N THR A 396 -8.85 -11.12 -17.65
CA THR A 396 -8.89 -11.11 -19.11
C THR A 396 -9.36 -9.76 -19.65
N ALA A 397 -10.35 -9.14 -19.00
CA ALA A 397 -10.97 -7.92 -19.46
C ALA A 397 -10.19 -6.65 -19.08
N ILE A 398 -9.51 -6.63 -17.93
CA ILE A 398 -8.67 -5.49 -17.54
C ILE A 398 -7.32 -5.48 -18.25
N ALA A 399 -6.95 -6.51 -19.01
CA ALA A 399 -5.70 -6.58 -19.76
C ALA A 399 -5.72 -5.55 -20.91
N PRO A 400 -5.20 -4.33 -20.70
CA PRO A 400 -5.37 -3.24 -21.66
C PRO A 400 -4.38 -3.39 -22.82
N PHE A 401 -3.37 -4.24 -22.63
CA PHE A 401 -2.26 -4.41 -23.55
C PHE A 401 -2.38 -5.77 -24.22
N SER A 402 -3.02 -5.78 -25.38
CA SER A 402 -2.83 -6.87 -26.37
C SER A 402 -1.35 -7.09 -26.73
N GLN A 403 -0.45 -6.17 -26.33
CA GLN A 403 0.98 -6.18 -26.58
C GLN A 403 1.84 -6.76 -25.46
N ALA A 404 1.27 -7.15 -24.31
CA ALA A 404 2.06 -7.84 -23.30
C ALA A 404 2.69 -9.11 -23.90
N PRO A 405 3.99 -9.38 -23.68
CA PRO A 405 4.62 -10.61 -24.14
C PRO A 405 3.82 -11.82 -23.66
N PRO A 406 3.72 -12.90 -24.47
CA PRO A 406 3.11 -14.13 -23.99
C PRO A 406 3.74 -14.59 -22.67
N GLY A 407 2.92 -14.93 -21.68
CA GLY A 407 3.38 -15.32 -20.35
C GLY A 407 3.47 -14.19 -19.33
N ASP A 408 3.30 -12.92 -19.76
CA ASP A 408 3.36 -11.76 -18.87
C ASP A 408 1.99 -11.12 -18.62
N ARG A 409 0.89 -11.70 -19.10
CA ARG A 409 -0.46 -11.21 -18.77
C ARG A 409 -0.77 -11.54 -17.31
N LEU A 410 -1.63 -10.74 -16.66
CA LEU A 410 -2.08 -11.05 -15.29
C LEU A 410 -2.69 -12.45 -15.20
N SER A 411 -3.48 -12.86 -16.19
CA SER A 411 -4.06 -14.20 -16.27
C SER A 411 -3.02 -15.32 -16.47
N ASP A 412 -1.84 -15.00 -17.01
CA ASP A 412 -0.75 -15.98 -17.19
C ASP A 412 0.05 -16.14 -15.89
N VAL A 413 0.21 -15.04 -15.14
CA VAL A 413 1.01 -14.99 -13.91
C VAL A 413 0.19 -15.39 -12.68
N VAL A 414 -1.09 -15.05 -12.61
CA VAL A 414 -2.01 -15.52 -11.57
C VAL A 414 -3.27 -16.04 -12.26
N PRO A 415 -3.29 -17.34 -12.64
CA PRO A 415 -4.41 -17.94 -13.33
C PRO A 415 -5.61 -18.11 -12.40
N ASP A 416 -6.77 -18.38 -12.99
CA ASP A 416 -8.00 -18.78 -12.28
C ASP A 416 -8.45 -17.78 -11.20
N VAL A 417 -8.21 -16.49 -11.45
CA VAL A 417 -8.67 -15.40 -10.57
C VAL A 417 -10.17 -15.21 -10.75
N GLU A 418 -10.91 -15.36 -9.66
CA GLU A 418 -12.36 -15.20 -9.65
C GLU A 418 -12.78 -14.09 -8.68
N VAL A 419 -13.60 -13.16 -9.16
CA VAL A 419 -14.14 -12.05 -8.37
C VAL A 419 -15.66 -12.09 -8.33
N HIS A 420 -16.27 -11.55 -7.29
CA HIS A 420 -17.73 -11.47 -7.18
C HIS A 420 -18.33 -10.81 -8.43
N SER A 421 -19.20 -11.52 -9.13
CA SER A 421 -19.78 -11.10 -10.42
C SER A 421 -20.52 -9.76 -10.34
N GLY A 422 -21.23 -9.51 -9.23
CA GLY A 422 -21.89 -8.22 -8.99
C GLY A 422 -20.92 -7.04 -8.90
N PHE A 423 -19.80 -7.19 -8.19
CA PHE A 423 -18.79 -6.14 -8.05
C PHE A 423 -18.08 -5.93 -9.39
N TRP A 424 -17.75 -7.02 -10.08
CA TRP A 424 -17.15 -6.95 -11.40
C TRP A 424 -18.05 -6.27 -12.42
N ARG A 425 -19.35 -6.56 -12.43
CA ARG A 425 -20.30 -5.93 -13.35
C ARG A 425 -20.33 -4.41 -13.17
N GLN A 426 -20.36 -3.92 -11.93
CA GLN A 426 -20.34 -2.48 -11.64
C GLN A 426 -18.99 -1.83 -11.95
N PHE A 427 -17.89 -2.51 -11.61
CA PHE A 427 -16.56 -1.98 -11.88
C PHE A 427 -16.28 -1.92 -13.40
N SER A 428 -16.60 -2.99 -14.12
CA SER A 428 -16.35 -3.11 -15.56
C SER A 428 -17.14 -2.09 -16.37
N SER A 429 -18.37 -1.76 -15.96
CA SER A 429 -19.16 -0.74 -16.66
C SER A 429 -18.56 0.66 -16.58
N LEU A 430 -17.85 0.97 -15.49
CA LEU A 430 -17.12 2.23 -15.31
C LEU A 430 -15.73 2.21 -15.95
N ALA A 431 -14.96 1.15 -15.71
CA ALA A 431 -13.52 1.12 -15.94
C ALA A 431 -13.09 0.39 -17.23
N VAL A 432 -13.94 -0.46 -17.80
CA VAL A 432 -13.56 -1.38 -18.89
C VAL A 432 -14.43 -1.21 -20.13
N THR A 433 -15.74 -1.07 -19.96
CA THR A 433 -16.69 -0.90 -21.07
C THR A 433 -16.38 0.40 -21.84
N PRO A 434 -16.13 0.34 -23.16
CA PRO A 434 -15.83 1.53 -23.94
C PRO A 434 -17.02 2.49 -24.00
N VAL A 435 -16.78 3.79 -23.86
CA VAL A 435 -17.81 4.84 -23.96
C VAL A 435 -18.32 4.96 -25.40
N GLU A 436 -17.40 4.86 -26.38
CA GLU A 436 -17.72 4.84 -27.80
C GLU A 436 -16.76 3.91 -28.56
N GLU A 437 -17.27 3.23 -29.59
CA GLU A 437 -16.45 2.38 -30.44
C GLU A 437 -15.41 3.23 -31.19
N GLY A 438 -14.12 3.00 -30.90
CA GLY A 438 -13.01 3.71 -31.54
C GLY A 438 -12.53 4.98 -30.84
N ALA A 439 -13.09 5.34 -29.69
CA ALA A 439 -12.55 6.41 -28.85
C ALA A 439 -11.11 6.06 -28.39
N LYS A 440 -10.16 6.97 -28.65
CA LYS A 440 -8.76 6.80 -28.28
C LYS A 440 -8.54 7.38 -26.89
N SER A 441 -8.01 6.58 -25.97
CA SER A 441 -7.59 7.09 -24.67
C SER A 441 -6.26 7.86 -24.74
N CYS A 442 -5.95 8.60 -23.66
CA CYS A 442 -4.63 9.22 -23.49
C CYS A 442 -3.51 8.19 -23.26
N LEU A 443 -3.87 6.92 -22.97
CA LEU A 443 -2.95 5.80 -22.87
C LEU A 443 -2.91 5.04 -24.21
N LEU A 444 -1.71 4.83 -24.75
CA LEU A 444 -1.57 4.19 -26.05
C LEU A 444 -2.05 2.74 -26.00
N GLY A 445 -3.03 2.41 -26.85
CA GLY A 445 -3.52 1.03 -27.03
C GLY A 445 -4.64 0.61 -26.07
N VAL A 446 -5.08 1.50 -25.17
CA VAL A 446 -6.16 1.21 -24.22
C VAL A 446 -7.49 1.78 -24.72
N PRO A 447 -8.58 0.99 -24.81
CA PRO A 447 -9.91 1.51 -25.12
C PRO A 447 -10.35 2.56 -24.10
N MET A 448 -11.05 3.60 -24.55
CA MET A 448 -11.54 4.65 -23.65
C MET A 448 -12.80 4.19 -22.89
N SER A 449 -12.67 3.93 -21.60
CA SER A 449 -13.79 3.76 -20.65
C SER A 449 -14.17 5.09 -19.99
N ALA A 450 -15.31 5.13 -19.28
CA ALA A 450 -15.77 6.34 -18.61
C ALA A 450 -14.76 6.82 -17.55
N LEU A 451 -14.23 5.87 -16.77
CA LEU A 451 -13.20 6.14 -15.76
C LEU A 451 -11.92 6.69 -16.40
N LEU A 452 -11.46 6.06 -17.49
CA LEU A 452 -10.24 6.49 -18.16
C LEU A 452 -10.40 7.84 -18.87
N ASP A 453 -11.58 8.13 -19.44
CA ASP A 453 -11.89 9.44 -20.01
C ASP A 453 -11.83 10.54 -18.95
N ALA A 454 -12.44 10.31 -17.79
CA ALA A 454 -12.37 11.24 -16.66
C ALA A 454 -10.93 11.48 -16.21
N VAL A 455 -10.12 10.42 -16.09
CA VAL A 455 -8.69 10.54 -15.76
C VAL A 455 -7.96 11.36 -16.82
N CYS A 456 -8.10 11.03 -18.11
CA CYS A 456 -7.42 11.75 -19.19
C CYS A 456 -7.80 13.23 -19.24
N ASN A 457 -9.07 13.56 -18.98
CA ASN A 457 -9.58 14.93 -18.95
C ASN A 457 -8.99 15.73 -17.79
N LEU A 458 -8.84 15.11 -16.60
CA LEU A 458 -8.30 15.77 -15.42
C LEU A 458 -6.78 15.92 -15.45
N THR A 459 -6.05 14.89 -15.89
CA THR A 459 -4.59 14.89 -15.85
C THR A 459 -3.95 15.51 -17.09
N GLY A 460 -4.73 15.77 -18.14
CA GLY A 460 -4.21 16.16 -19.46
C GLY A 460 -3.32 15.08 -20.10
N GLY A 461 -3.49 13.82 -19.68
CA GLY A 461 -2.62 12.69 -20.08
C GLY A 461 -1.32 12.57 -19.28
N THR A 462 -1.15 13.36 -18.22
CA THR A 462 -0.06 13.18 -17.25
C THR A 462 -0.21 11.84 -16.56
N THR A 463 0.88 11.07 -16.47
CA THR A 463 0.90 9.80 -15.76
C THR A 463 0.97 10.06 -14.25
N PRO A 464 0.08 9.47 -13.44
CA PRO A 464 0.14 9.61 -11.99
C PRO A 464 1.44 9.04 -11.43
N LEU A 465 2.03 9.72 -10.45
CA LEU A 465 3.10 9.16 -9.61
C LEU A 465 2.51 8.27 -8.53
N ARG A 466 1.30 8.59 -8.08
CA ARG A 466 0.54 7.82 -7.09
C ARG A 466 -0.91 7.68 -7.51
N VAL A 467 -1.49 6.51 -7.27
CA VAL A 467 -2.93 6.26 -7.40
C VAL A 467 -3.48 5.78 -6.08
N VAL A 468 -4.49 6.45 -5.55
CA VAL A 468 -5.19 6.06 -4.33
C VAL A 468 -6.61 5.63 -4.66
N SER A 469 -6.90 4.35 -4.46
CA SER A 469 -8.22 3.76 -4.66
C SER A 469 -8.94 3.60 -3.33
N SER A 470 -10.15 4.14 -3.21
CA SER A 470 -10.89 4.13 -1.94
C SER A 470 -12.40 3.97 -2.11
N GLY A 471 -13.06 3.42 -1.10
CA GLY A 471 -14.49 3.21 -1.08
C GLY A 471 -15.01 2.78 0.29
N PHE A 472 -16.31 2.95 0.50
CA PHE A 472 -17.05 2.50 1.67
C PHE A 472 -18.04 1.38 1.28
N SER A 473 -18.24 0.39 2.14
CA SER A 473 -19.19 -0.71 1.92
C SER A 473 -18.97 -1.40 0.56
N LEU A 474 -19.97 -1.47 -0.32
CA LEU A 474 -19.82 -1.98 -1.69
C LEU A 474 -18.67 -1.30 -2.47
N GLY A 475 -18.52 0.02 -2.34
CA GLY A 475 -17.46 0.79 -3.00
C GLY A 475 -16.06 0.36 -2.55
N ALA A 476 -15.92 -0.20 -1.34
CA ALA A 476 -14.66 -0.76 -0.89
C ALA A 476 -14.23 -1.97 -1.72
N ALA A 477 -15.16 -2.83 -2.13
CA ALA A 477 -14.87 -3.94 -3.03
C ALA A 477 -14.45 -3.44 -4.42
N LEU A 478 -15.16 -2.44 -4.95
CA LEU A 478 -14.79 -1.78 -6.21
C LEU A 478 -13.40 -1.12 -6.13
N SER A 479 -13.02 -0.58 -4.97
CA SER A 479 -11.70 0.01 -4.77
C SER A 479 -10.56 -1.01 -4.83
N GLU A 480 -10.78 -2.25 -4.40
CA GLU A 480 -9.78 -3.32 -4.54
C GLU A 480 -9.61 -3.73 -6.02
N LEU A 481 -10.71 -3.85 -6.76
CA LEU A 481 -10.67 -4.06 -8.23
C LEU A 481 -9.97 -2.88 -8.93
N GLY A 482 -10.28 -1.66 -8.51
CA GLY A 482 -9.68 -0.41 -8.98
C GLY A 482 -8.18 -0.33 -8.70
N GLY A 483 -7.71 -0.88 -7.59
CA GLY A 483 -6.28 -0.99 -7.26
C GLY A 483 -5.53 -1.87 -8.25
N VAL A 484 -6.04 -3.07 -8.54
CA VAL A 484 -5.44 -3.98 -9.54
C VAL A 484 -5.44 -3.34 -10.93
N TRP A 485 -6.56 -2.73 -11.32
CA TRP A 485 -6.69 -2.01 -12.60
C TRP A 485 -5.70 -0.84 -12.72
N ALA A 486 -5.57 -0.03 -11.67
CA ALA A 486 -4.65 1.09 -11.63
C ALA A 486 -3.18 0.63 -11.71
N ALA A 487 -2.81 -0.40 -10.95
CA ALA A 487 -1.48 -0.98 -11.02
C ALA A 487 -1.16 -1.47 -12.44
N GLN A 488 -2.13 -2.09 -13.11
CA GLN A 488 -1.98 -2.55 -14.49
C GLN A 488 -1.80 -1.40 -15.48
N LEU A 489 -2.55 -0.30 -15.36
CA LEU A 489 -2.43 0.85 -16.27
C LEU A 489 -1.19 1.69 -16.02
N TRP A 490 -0.77 1.82 -14.76
CA TRP A 490 0.35 2.63 -14.33
C TRP A 490 1.30 1.80 -13.47
N PRO A 491 2.03 0.82 -14.06
CA PRO A 491 2.89 -0.09 -13.31
C PRO A 491 4.11 0.60 -12.65
N GLY A 492 4.36 1.86 -12.97
CA GLY A 492 5.35 2.70 -12.29
C GLY A 492 4.77 3.56 -11.16
N ALA A 493 3.45 3.69 -11.04
CA ALA A 493 2.81 4.48 -10.01
C ALA A 493 2.77 3.72 -8.68
N ASP A 494 2.81 4.48 -7.60
CA ASP A 494 2.56 3.99 -6.25
C ASP A 494 1.05 3.78 -6.05
N VAL A 495 0.59 2.53 -5.92
CA VAL A 495 -0.85 2.24 -5.78
C VAL A 495 -1.20 1.95 -4.33
N THR A 496 -2.11 2.74 -3.77
CA THR A 496 -2.65 2.56 -2.41
C THR A 496 -4.12 2.22 -2.47
N VAL A 497 -4.54 1.15 -1.79
CA VAL A 497 -5.96 0.82 -1.60
C VAL A 497 -6.33 1.06 -0.14
N ALA A 498 -7.29 1.94 0.11
CA ALA A 498 -7.77 2.26 1.45
C ALA A 498 -9.29 2.23 1.50
N ASN A 499 -9.87 1.33 2.28
CA ASN A 499 -11.31 1.11 2.24
C ASN A 499 -11.95 0.90 3.61
N GLN A 500 -13.27 1.05 3.69
CA GLN A 500 -14.03 1.00 4.93
C GLN A 500 -15.21 0.03 4.81
N GLY A 501 -15.33 -0.93 5.74
CA GLY A 501 -16.46 -1.85 5.81
C GLY A 501 -16.68 -2.66 4.53
N GLY A 502 -15.60 -2.99 3.80
CA GLY A 502 -15.69 -3.64 2.50
C GLY A 502 -15.87 -5.16 2.56
N PRO A 503 -16.72 -5.75 1.70
CA PRO A 503 -16.92 -7.19 1.64
C PRO A 503 -15.71 -7.93 1.05
N ILE A 504 -15.80 -9.26 1.06
CA ILE A 504 -14.83 -10.16 0.44
C ILE A 504 -15.03 -10.12 -1.07
N VAL A 505 -13.97 -9.78 -1.81
CA VAL A 505 -14.07 -9.43 -3.23
C VAL A 505 -13.97 -10.63 -4.16
N GLY A 506 -13.17 -11.64 -3.81
CA GLY A 506 -12.87 -12.76 -4.70
C GLY A 506 -12.24 -13.93 -3.97
N ASP A 507 -11.66 -14.83 -4.75
CA ASP A 507 -11.05 -16.07 -4.29
C ASP A 507 -9.61 -15.90 -3.77
N GLU A 508 -8.95 -17.01 -3.43
CA GLU A 508 -7.56 -16.99 -2.96
C GLU A 508 -6.60 -16.44 -4.03
N ASN A 509 -6.84 -16.73 -5.32
CA ASN A 509 -6.03 -16.21 -6.41
C ASN A 509 -6.20 -14.70 -6.56
N PHE A 510 -7.41 -14.16 -6.37
CA PHE A 510 -7.61 -12.71 -6.30
C PHE A 510 -6.82 -12.09 -5.15
N VAL A 511 -6.77 -12.72 -3.97
CA VAL A 511 -5.96 -12.21 -2.84
C VAL A 511 -4.48 -12.17 -3.19
N ILE A 512 -3.96 -13.22 -3.83
CA ILE A 512 -2.56 -13.25 -4.31
C ILE A 512 -2.32 -12.15 -5.34
N LEU A 513 -3.21 -11.99 -6.33
CA LEU A 513 -3.10 -10.96 -7.36
C LEU A 513 -3.12 -9.54 -6.75
N ALA A 514 -4.05 -9.27 -5.84
CA ALA A 514 -4.16 -7.99 -5.13
C ALA A 514 -2.87 -7.67 -4.37
N GLN A 515 -2.35 -8.63 -3.60
CA GLN A 515 -1.08 -8.50 -2.90
C GLN A 515 0.10 -8.29 -3.84
N ALA A 516 0.10 -8.95 -5.00
CA ALA A 516 1.17 -8.84 -5.97
C ALA A 516 1.14 -7.52 -6.75
N THR A 517 0.00 -6.82 -6.81
CA THR A 517 -0.16 -5.61 -7.65
C THR A 517 -0.05 -4.32 -6.85
N PHE A 518 -0.68 -4.23 -5.68
CA PHE A 518 -0.63 -3.04 -4.83
C PHE A 518 -0.21 -3.35 -3.39
N GLY A 519 0.07 -4.62 -3.07
CA GLY A 519 0.49 -5.00 -1.74
C GLY A 519 -0.65 -4.94 -0.72
N ARG A 520 -0.52 -4.06 0.26
CA ARG A 520 -1.44 -3.95 1.39
C ARG A 520 -2.69 -3.14 1.01
N ALA A 521 -3.86 -3.77 1.15
CA ALA A 521 -5.12 -3.05 1.30
C ALA A 521 -5.30 -2.60 2.76
N TYR A 522 -5.54 -1.31 2.98
CA TYR A 522 -5.86 -0.76 4.30
C TYR A 522 -7.37 -0.84 4.53
N LYS A 523 -7.83 -1.96 5.10
CA LYS A 523 -9.26 -2.26 5.24
C LYS A 523 -9.78 -1.95 6.64
N TYR A 524 -10.47 -0.83 6.80
CA TYR A 524 -10.97 -0.38 8.10
C TYR A 524 -12.33 -0.99 8.41
N VAL A 525 -12.46 -1.66 9.55
CA VAL A 525 -13.70 -2.32 9.98
C VAL A 525 -14.20 -1.70 11.28
N TYR A 526 -15.45 -1.29 11.34
CA TYR A 526 -15.99 -0.62 12.53
C TYR A 526 -16.79 -1.57 13.42
N ARG A 527 -16.31 -1.78 14.65
CA ARG A 527 -16.97 -2.54 15.73
C ARG A 527 -17.45 -3.95 15.34
N LEU A 528 -18.74 -4.08 15.05
CA LEU A 528 -19.45 -5.32 14.74
C LEU A 528 -20.00 -5.30 13.31
N ASP A 529 -19.44 -4.44 12.46
CA ASP A 529 -19.73 -4.41 11.04
C ASP A 529 -19.53 -5.82 10.45
N GLU A 530 -20.61 -6.36 9.90
CA GLU A 530 -20.69 -7.70 9.33
C GLU A 530 -20.27 -7.73 7.86
N VAL A 531 -20.25 -6.57 7.18
CA VAL A 531 -19.96 -6.47 5.74
C VAL A 531 -18.58 -7.04 5.39
N PRO A 532 -17.52 -6.91 6.21
CA PRO A 532 -16.24 -7.56 5.90
C PRO A 532 -16.22 -9.08 6.01
N SER A 533 -17.27 -9.71 6.56
CA SER A 533 -17.34 -11.16 6.78
C SER A 533 -18.14 -11.90 5.70
N ILE A 534 -18.49 -11.22 4.61
CA ILE A 534 -19.39 -11.74 3.59
C ILE A 534 -18.82 -11.54 2.16
N PRO A 535 -19.18 -12.41 1.21
CA PRO A 535 -20.03 -13.59 1.40
C PRO A 535 -19.29 -14.69 2.20
N PRO A 536 -19.97 -15.40 3.12
CA PRO A 536 -19.32 -16.37 4.02
C PRO A 536 -19.20 -17.74 3.35
N LEU A 537 -18.70 -17.74 2.11
CA LEU A 537 -18.57 -18.92 1.27
C LEU A 537 -17.12 -19.40 1.24
N PRO A 538 -16.87 -20.72 1.17
CA PRO A 538 -15.50 -21.27 1.24
C PRO A 538 -14.55 -20.72 0.17
N ASP A 539 -15.09 -20.40 -1.01
CA ASP A 539 -14.31 -19.97 -2.18
C ASP A 539 -14.05 -18.45 -2.19
N TYR A 540 -14.52 -17.73 -1.16
CA TYR A 540 -14.27 -16.30 -0.98
C TYR A 540 -13.24 -16.07 0.11
N HIS A 541 -12.16 -15.36 -0.23
CA HIS A 541 -11.03 -15.12 0.65
C HIS A 541 -10.83 -13.63 0.90
N GLN A 542 -10.91 -13.23 2.17
CA GLN A 542 -10.64 -11.84 2.54
C GLN A 542 -9.17 -11.51 2.23
N SER A 543 -8.96 -10.39 1.54
CA SER A 543 -7.64 -9.77 1.46
C SER A 543 -7.11 -9.50 2.87
N ARG A 544 -5.86 -9.92 3.12
CA ARG A 544 -5.23 -9.76 4.43
C ARG A 544 -5.15 -8.28 4.80
N SER A 545 -5.04 -7.98 6.10
CA SER A 545 -4.75 -6.63 6.65
C SER A 545 -5.94 -5.77 7.11
N SER A 546 -7.00 -6.40 7.62
CA SER A 546 -8.11 -5.67 8.24
C SER A 546 -7.69 -4.94 9.53
N ILE A 547 -8.00 -3.64 9.59
CA ILE A 547 -7.77 -2.73 10.71
C ILE A 547 -9.13 -2.48 11.38
N TRP A 548 -9.37 -3.12 12.51
CA TRP A 548 -10.61 -2.96 13.27
C TRP A 548 -10.54 -1.73 14.16
N ILE A 549 -11.66 -1.03 14.26
CA ILE A 549 -11.83 0.13 15.12
C ILE A 549 -12.89 -0.28 16.16
N VAL A 550 -12.47 -0.36 17.41
CA VAL A 550 -13.29 -0.81 18.55
C VAL A 550 -13.38 0.32 19.57
N GLU A 551 -14.45 0.36 20.34
CA GLU A 551 -14.56 1.29 21.47
C GLU A 551 -14.44 0.53 22.78
N ASP A 552 -13.70 1.08 23.73
CA ASP A 552 -13.75 0.58 25.10
C ASP A 552 -15.05 1.01 25.80
N ALA A 553 -15.26 0.47 27.01
CA ALA A 553 -16.43 0.75 27.83
C ALA A 553 -16.56 2.22 28.24
N ASP A 554 -15.47 2.99 28.18
CA ASP A 554 -15.42 4.42 28.50
C ASP A 554 -15.67 5.30 27.26
N GLY A 555 -15.92 4.67 26.10
CA GLY A 555 -16.16 5.33 24.83
C GLY A 555 -14.89 5.89 24.19
N ASN A 556 -13.70 5.42 24.58
CA ASN A 556 -12.47 5.74 23.86
C ASN A 556 -12.29 4.76 22.69
N THR A 557 -11.93 5.30 21.53
CA THR A 557 -11.66 4.51 20.34
C THR A 557 -10.29 3.84 20.46
N ASN A 558 -10.29 2.52 20.49
CA ASN A 558 -9.12 1.67 20.35
C ASN A 558 -9.08 1.10 18.93
N VAL A 559 -7.93 1.14 18.27
CA VAL A 559 -7.79 0.48 16.97
C VAL A 559 -7.17 -0.88 17.22
N MET A 560 -7.88 -1.93 16.83
CA MET A 560 -7.45 -3.32 16.92
C MET A 560 -7.01 -3.78 15.53
N LEU A 561 -5.80 -4.31 15.38
CA LEU A 561 -5.38 -4.87 14.09
C LEU A 561 -5.82 -6.34 14.05
N GLN A 562 -6.68 -6.71 13.10
CA GLN A 562 -7.03 -8.12 12.92
C GLN A 562 -5.91 -8.80 12.14
N LEU A 563 -5.41 -9.86 12.73
CA LEU A 563 -4.29 -10.60 12.17
C LEU A 563 -4.73 -11.46 11.00
N LEU A 564 -5.85 -12.19 11.10
CA LEU A 564 -6.41 -13.10 10.08
C LEU A 564 -7.92 -13.39 10.36
N ASN A 565 -8.64 -14.00 9.39
CA ASN A 565 -10.09 -14.27 9.28
C ASN A 565 -10.88 -14.79 10.52
N ALA A 566 -10.26 -15.04 11.67
CA ALA A 566 -10.96 -15.60 12.84
C ALA A 566 -10.54 -15.02 14.21
N THR A 567 -9.49 -14.20 14.30
CA THR A 567 -8.98 -13.77 15.62
C THR A 567 -8.57 -12.31 15.68
N ARG A 568 -9.00 -11.64 16.76
CA ARG A 568 -8.85 -10.21 17.00
C ARG A 568 -7.66 -9.97 17.94
N VAL A 569 -6.76 -9.05 17.59
CA VAL A 569 -5.69 -8.61 18.49
C VAL A 569 -5.97 -7.20 18.95
N VAL A 570 -6.09 -7.03 20.27
CA VAL A 570 -6.28 -5.70 20.85
C VAL A 570 -4.95 -4.97 20.79
N VAL A 571 -4.87 -3.99 19.90
CA VAL A 571 -3.77 -3.04 19.87
C VAL A 571 -4.21 -1.84 20.71
N PRO A 572 -3.40 -1.38 21.69
CA PRO A 572 -3.77 -0.24 22.52
C PRO A 572 -4.07 1.01 21.68
N ALA A 573 -5.09 1.79 22.06
CA ALA A 573 -5.42 3.07 21.40
C ALA A 573 -4.22 3.99 21.18
N TRP A 574 -3.19 3.92 22.04
CA TRP A 574 -2.08 4.87 21.98
C TRP A 574 -1.20 4.73 20.72
N VAL A 575 -1.16 3.53 20.09
CA VAL A 575 -0.50 3.31 18.79
C VAL A 575 -1.15 4.15 17.69
N PHE A 576 -2.40 4.53 17.92
CA PHE A 576 -3.22 5.34 17.04
C PHE A 576 -3.70 6.62 17.73
N ASN A 577 -3.03 7.09 18.80
CA ASN A 577 -3.45 8.29 19.54
C ASN A 577 -3.26 9.53 18.67
N ALA A 578 -4.20 9.75 17.77
CA ALA A 578 -4.37 11.00 17.08
C ALA A 578 -4.94 11.99 18.08
N THR A 579 -4.08 12.85 18.61
CA THR A 579 -4.55 14.17 19.05
C THR A 579 -5.03 14.88 17.79
N VAL A 580 -6.32 14.77 17.47
CA VAL A 580 -6.89 15.55 16.37
C VAL A 580 -6.85 17.01 16.84
N ALA A 581 -5.84 17.74 16.41
CA ALA A 581 -5.79 19.19 16.56
C ALA A 581 -7.01 19.81 15.85
N LYS A 582 -7.52 20.87 16.49
CA LYS A 582 -8.83 21.50 16.28
C LYS A 582 -9.22 21.79 14.84
#